data_AF-A0A3M1WK32-F1
#
_entry.id   AF-A0A3M1WK32-F1
#
_cell.length_a   1.000
_cell.length_b   1.000
_cell.length_c   1.000
_cell.angle_alpha   90.00
_cell.angle_beta   90.00
_cell.angle_gamma   90.00
#
_symmetry.space_group_name_H-M   'P 1'
#
loop_
_entity.id
_entity.type
_entity.pdbx_description
1 polymer ?
#
loop_
_entity_poly.entity_id
_entity_poly.type
_entity_poly.pdbx_seq_one_letter_code
_entity_poly.pdbx_strand_id
1 'polypeptide(L)'
;MIVVVPLIVMGVIAMAAMCASAQALPQQSTRPPVPPPLREEIRTPTPIVSRSAPDCPVMASGQVALGQTTSGQGLLTLKNVSGKPIAAISGMIRYETTGGFISYPWYQSFLGSIAGSLRGPRRYFTPGEETSVPMIPLNVTQTTENVRNVTVSVMGVLFADGTVWGTRGETVRKRFLDQATASRYDLQYKVLPVCKRLAPRALEQEIKEGPIKIGQRWLNRLLQKGLLNQEGQLRPDALERLKKMIANLEHPLEQR
;
A
#
# COMPACT_ATOMS: atom_id res chain seq x y z
N MET A 1 -57.85 55.57 17.67
CA MET A 1 -58.00 56.28 16.39
C MET A 1 -56.98 57.41 16.36
N ILE A 2 -56.06 57.37 15.41
CA ILE A 2 -55.68 58.44 14.47
C ILE A 2 -54.62 57.80 13.57
N VAL A 3 -54.98 57.76 12.30
CA VAL A 3 -54.16 57.42 11.13
C VAL A 3 -53.23 58.62 10.85
N VAL A 4 -52.07 58.40 10.21
CA VAL A 4 -51.57 59.16 9.04
C VAL A 4 -50.09 58.83 8.77
N VAL A 5 -49.86 58.36 7.55
CA VAL A 5 -48.61 58.26 6.79
C VAL A 5 -48.29 59.64 6.18
N PRO A 6 -47.01 60.06 6.03
CA PRO A 6 -46.45 60.29 4.68
C PRO A 6 -45.01 59.74 4.54
N LEU A 7 -44.64 59.10 3.43
CA LEU A 7 -44.13 59.72 2.17
C LEU A 7 -42.82 60.51 2.38
N ILE A 8 -41.81 60.55 1.52
CA ILE A 8 -41.38 59.89 0.27
C ILE A 8 -40.17 60.75 -0.16
N VAL A 9 -39.11 60.14 -0.70
CA VAL A 9 -38.25 60.68 -1.78
C VAL A 9 -37.60 62.07 -1.55
N MET A 10 -36.28 62.07 -1.35
CA MET A 10 -35.35 63.07 -1.92
C MET A 10 -33.93 62.58 -1.65
N GLY A 11 -33.29 62.00 -2.66
CA GLY A 11 -31.92 61.49 -2.55
C GLY A 11 -31.40 60.82 -3.83
N VAL A 12 -31.91 61.23 -4.99
CA VAL A 12 -31.36 60.91 -6.31
C VAL A 12 -31.48 62.19 -7.13
N ILE A 13 -30.48 62.44 -8.00
CA ILE A 13 -30.29 63.59 -8.92
C ILE A 13 -29.27 64.61 -8.39
N ALA A 14 -27.98 64.26 -8.51
CA ALA A 14 -26.92 65.17 -8.95
C ALA A 14 -25.61 64.39 -9.18
N MET A 15 -25.58 63.45 -10.14
CA MET A 15 -24.34 63.03 -10.83
C MET A 15 -24.68 62.07 -11.97
N ALA A 16 -25.50 62.56 -12.91
CA ALA A 16 -25.56 62.01 -14.26
C ALA A 16 -24.94 63.05 -15.19
N ALA A 17 -24.17 62.56 -16.17
CA ALA A 17 -23.48 63.29 -17.24
C ALA A 17 -22.06 63.79 -16.92
N MET A 18 -21.07 62.89 -17.02
CA MET A 18 -19.86 63.12 -17.84
C MET A 18 -19.31 61.79 -18.38
N CYS A 19 -19.34 61.67 -19.71
CA CYS A 19 -18.43 60.96 -20.63
C CYS A 19 -17.96 59.53 -20.26
N ALA A 20 -18.48 58.45 -20.85
CA ALA A 20 -18.33 58.02 -22.25
C ALA A 20 -16.87 57.82 -22.71
N SER A 21 -16.57 56.57 -23.12
CA SER A 21 -15.43 56.11 -23.95
C SER A 21 -14.21 55.50 -23.22
N ALA A 22 -14.36 54.30 -22.66
CA ALA A 22 -13.26 53.35 -22.58
C ALA A 22 -13.66 52.12 -23.42
N GLN A 23 -13.26 52.12 -24.69
CA GLN A 23 -13.40 50.96 -25.57
C GLN A 23 -12.62 49.78 -24.96
N ALA A 24 -13.32 48.67 -24.77
CA ALA A 24 -12.73 47.40 -24.40
C ALA A 24 -11.83 46.93 -25.56
N LEU A 25 -10.52 47.06 -25.39
CA LEU A 25 -9.54 46.34 -26.19
C LEU A 25 -9.80 44.83 -26.00
N PRO A 26 -9.87 44.02 -27.08
CA PRO A 26 -9.93 42.58 -26.92
C PRO A 26 -8.65 42.13 -26.22
N GLN A 27 -8.78 41.64 -24.98
CA GLN A 27 -7.70 40.94 -24.30
C GLN A 27 -7.38 39.69 -25.14
N GLN A 28 -6.34 39.78 -25.97
CA GLN A 28 -5.66 38.61 -26.49
C GLN A 28 -5.14 37.85 -25.27
N SER A 29 -5.85 36.79 -24.90
CA SER A 29 -5.40 35.78 -23.96
C SER A 29 -4.16 35.09 -24.55
N THR A 30 -2.99 35.68 -24.35
CA THR A 30 -1.70 35.00 -24.49
C THR A 30 -1.55 34.02 -23.34
N ARG A 31 -2.31 32.92 -23.39
CA ARG A 31 -1.96 31.77 -22.58
C ARG A 31 -0.53 31.38 -22.99
N PRO A 32 0.42 31.29 -22.06
CA PRO A 32 1.74 30.76 -22.39
C PRO A 32 1.55 29.39 -23.06
N PRO A 33 2.36 29.06 -24.09
CA PRO A 33 2.26 27.78 -24.76
C PRO A 33 2.34 26.68 -23.71
N VAL A 34 1.36 25.77 -23.74
CA VAL A 34 1.39 24.57 -22.90
C VAL A 34 2.69 23.86 -23.24
N PRO A 35 3.60 23.66 -22.26
CA PRO A 35 4.84 22.93 -22.54
C PRO A 35 4.46 21.57 -23.12
N PRO A 36 5.19 21.08 -24.13
CA PRO A 36 4.91 19.77 -24.69
C PRO A 36 4.88 18.75 -23.55
N PRO A 37 3.97 17.75 -23.58
CA PRO A 37 3.98 16.70 -22.58
C PRO A 37 5.39 16.12 -22.56
N LEU A 38 6.02 16.12 -21.38
CA LEU A 38 7.29 15.45 -21.14
C LEU A 38 7.13 14.04 -21.73
N ARG A 39 7.80 13.77 -22.85
CA ARG A 39 7.86 12.41 -23.38
C ARG A 39 8.43 11.56 -22.26
N GLU A 40 7.66 10.61 -21.76
CA GLU A 40 8.19 9.55 -20.91
C GLU A 40 9.25 8.83 -21.74
N GLU A 41 10.50 9.26 -21.62
CA GLU A 41 11.63 8.49 -22.12
C GLU A 41 11.55 7.13 -21.43
N ILE A 42 11.15 6.11 -22.19
CA ILE A 42 11.18 4.72 -21.78
C ILE A 42 12.66 4.38 -21.57
N ARG A 43 13.16 4.59 -20.36
CA ARG A 43 14.49 4.13 -19.97
C ARG A 43 14.46 2.62 -19.83
N THR A 44 15.52 1.98 -20.32
CA THR A 44 15.76 0.55 -20.16
C THR A 44 15.70 0.18 -18.67
N PRO A 45 15.00 -0.91 -18.30
CA PRO A 45 14.93 -1.37 -16.92
C PRO A 45 16.34 -1.59 -16.36
N THR A 46 16.62 -1.01 -15.19
CA THR A 46 17.90 -1.20 -14.52
C THR A 46 17.84 -2.51 -13.72
N PRO A 47 18.79 -3.44 -13.93
CA PRO A 47 18.82 -4.69 -13.19
C PRO A 47 19.14 -4.43 -11.71
N ILE A 48 18.50 -5.20 -10.83
CA ILE A 48 18.79 -5.18 -9.40
C ILE A 48 19.99 -6.09 -9.14
N VAL A 49 21.00 -5.54 -8.47
CA VAL A 49 22.13 -6.33 -7.99
C VAL A 49 21.82 -6.90 -6.62
N SER A 50 21.85 -8.22 -6.48
CA SER A 50 21.76 -8.88 -5.17
C SER A 50 23.08 -8.75 -4.42
N ARG A 51 23.05 -8.32 -3.16
CA ARG A 51 24.21 -8.32 -2.25
C ARG A 51 23.88 -8.95 -0.90
N SER A 52 23.17 -10.07 -0.93
CA SER A 52 22.96 -10.88 0.27
C SER A 52 24.24 -11.65 0.63
N ALA A 53 24.37 -12.06 1.90
CA ALA A 53 25.48 -12.89 2.34
C ALA A 53 25.52 -14.24 1.56
N PRO A 54 26.69 -14.88 1.40
CA PRO A 54 26.83 -16.10 0.60
C PRO A 54 25.95 -17.27 1.06
N ASP A 55 25.66 -17.34 2.36
CA ASP A 55 24.82 -18.34 3.02
C ASP A 55 23.34 -17.93 3.09
N CYS A 56 22.95 -16.87 2.38
CA CYS A 56 21.60 -16.34 2.47
C CYS A 56 20.55 -17.36 1.99
N PRO A 57 19.53 -17.67 2.81
CA PRO A 57 18.48 -18.63 2.49
C PRO A 57 17.53 -18.19 1.37
N VAL A 58 17.69 -16.94 0.88
CA VAL A 58 16.83 -16.32 -0.12
C VAL A 58 17.70 -15.63 -1.17
N MET A 59 17.49 -15.98 -2.43
CA MET A 59 18.03 -15.20 -3.53
C MET A 59 17.05 -14.09 -3.92
N ALA A 60 17.59 -12.89 -4.15
CA ALA A 60 16.81 -11.73 -4.57
C ALA A 60 17.33 -11.23 -5.91
N SER A 61 16.45 -11.06 -6.90
CA SER A 61 16.76 -10.55 -8.23
C SER A 61 15.61 -9.66 -8.72
N GLY A 62 15.79 -8.93 -9.81
CA GLY A 62 14.69 -8.17 -10.40
C GLY A 62 15.15 -7.02 -11.26
N GLN A 63 14.19 -6.18 -11.62
CA GLN A 63 14.42 -5.00 -12.44
C GLN A 63 13.56 -3.85 -11.93
N VAL A 64 14.08 -2.64 -12.08
CA VAL A 64 13.39 -1.40 -11.74
C VAL A 64 13.45 -0.45 -12.93
N ALA A 65 12.29 0.02 -13.38
CA ALA A 65 12.26 1.14 -14.32
C ALA A 65 12.62 2.41 -13.56
N LEU A 66 13.52 3.24 -14.07
CA LEU A 66 13.93 4.49 -13.41
C LEU A 66 13.56 5.66 -14.34
N GLY A 67 12.58 6.48 -13.94
CA GLY A 67 12.23 7.72 -14.63
C GLY A 67 12.97 8.93 -14.07
N GLN A 68 12.99 10.04 -14.81
CA GLN A 68 13.67 11.28 -14.41
C GLN A 68 13.01 11.98 -13.21
N THR A 69 11.71 11.77 -12.98
CA THR A 69 10.93 12.42 -11.91
C THR A 69 10.17 11.45 -11.01
N THR A 70 10.15 10.17 -11.36
CA THR A 70 9.52 9.08 -10.62
C THR A 70 10.40 7.85 -10.79
N SER A 71 10.86 7.21 -9.70
CA SER A 71 11.40 5.86 -9.88
C SER A 71 10.22 4.98 -10.24
N GLY A 72 10.30 4.39 -11.42
CA GLY A 72 9.29 3.53 -11.96
C GLY A 72 9.09 2.31 -11.09
N GLN A 73 7.91 1.74 -11.29
CA GLN A 73 7.49 0.49 -10.72
C GLN A 73 8.57 -0.56 -10.97
N GLY A 74 9.00 -1.22 -9.90
CA GLY A 74 10.00 -2.28 -9.94
C GLY A 74 9.44 -3.55 -9.32
N LEU A 75 9.91 -4.69 -9.80
CA LEU A 75 9.52 -5.99 -9.29
C LEU A 75 10.75 -6.66 -8.68
N LEU A 76 10.68 -6.95 -7.38
CA LEU A 76 11.66 -7.77 -6.69
C LEU A 76 11.21 -9.22 -6.74
N THR A 77 11.96 -10.07 -7.41
CA THR A 77 11.76 -11.51 -7.40
C THR A 77 12.59 -12.13 -6.30
N LEU A 78 11.94 -12.89 -5.42
CA LEU A 78 12.58 -13.64 -4.35
C LEU A 78 12.48 -15.13 -4.68
N LYS A 79 13.54 -15.88 -4.40
CA LYS A 79 13.58 -17.35 -4.51
C LYS A 79 14.04 -17.97 -3.20
N ASN A 80 13.29 -18.94 -2.68
CA ASN A 80 13.69 -19.67 -1.48
C ASN A 80 14.69 -20.77 -1.84
N VAL A 81 15.92 -20.68 -1.32
CA VAL A 81 16.99 -21.65 -1.54
C VAL A 81 17.39 -22.42 -0.26
N SER A 82 16.65 -22.21 0.83
CA SER A 82 17.03 -22.65 2.18
C SER A 82 16.73 -24.11 2.54
N GLY A 83 16.08 -24.84 1.64
CA GLY A 83 15.53 -26.17 1.95
C GLY A 83 14.40 -26.19 3.00
N LYS A 84 14.07 -25.03 3.60
CA LYS A 84 13.04 -24.88 4.65
C LYS A 84 11.94 -23.89 4.23
N PRO A 85 10.69 -24.07 4.69
CA PRO A 85 9.64 -23.08 4.45
C PRO A 85 9.90 -21.80 5.25
N ILE A 86 9.66 -20.64 4.62
CA ILE A 86 9.90 -19.31 5.19
C ILE A 86 8.56 -18.64 5.54
N ALA A 87 8.46 -18.09 6.76
CA ALA A 87 7.29 -17.39 7.26
C ALA A 87 7.34 -15.89 6.95
N ALA A 88 8.52 -15.26 7.06
CA ALA A 88 8.72 -13.84 6.76
C ALA A 88 10.16 -13.52 6.37
N ILE A 89 10.34 -12.43 5.62
CA ILE A 89 11.62 -11.94 5.11
C ILE A 89 11.68 -10.41 5.31
N SER A 90 12.86 -9.89 5.62
CA SER A 90 13.16 -8.47 5.56
C SER A 90 14.51 -8.22 4.92
N GLY A 91 14.64 -7.04 4.34
CA GLY A 91 15.88 -6.59 3.75
C GLY A 91 15.94 -5.09 3.58
N MET A 92 16.89 -4.67 2.76
CA MET A 92 17.12 -3.28 2.39
C MET A 92 17.23 -3.18 0.87
N ILE A 93 16.57 -2.17 0.30
CA ILE A 93 16.79 -1.71 -1.06
C ILE A 93 17.67 -0.47 -0.94
N ARG A 94 18.80 -0.44 -1.63
CA ARG A 94 19.71 0.71 -1.66
C ARG A 94 19.79 1.24 -3.09
N TYR A 95 19.39 2.49 -3.25
CA TYR A 95 19.55 3.26 -4.47
C TYR A 95 20.86 4.03 -4.36
N GLU A 96 21.77 3.77 -5.29
CA GLU A 96 23.00 4.55 -5.45
C GLU A 96 22.69 5.70 -6.41
N THR A 97 22.85 6.91 -5.92
CA THR A 97 22.59 8.16 -6.64
C THR A 97 23.88 8.94 -6.84
N THR A 98 23.83 10.01 -7.62
CA THR A 98 25.00 10.89 -7.80
C THR A 98 25.44 11.60 -6.52
N GLY A 99 24.53 11.83 -5.56
CA GLY A 99 24.82 12.48 -4.28
C GLY A 99 24.97 11.52 -3.09
N GLY A 100 24.91 10.20 -3.30
CA GLY A 100 25.16 9.22 -2.25
C GLY A 100 24.26 7.98 -2.32
N PHE A 101 23.78 7.54 -1.16
CA PHE A 101 22.96 6.33 -1.04
C PHE A 101 21.64 6.63 -0.33
N ILE A 102 20.55 6.16 -0.92
CA ILE A 102 19.22 6.19 -0.31
C ILE A 102 18.81 4.75 -0.02
N SER A 103 18.51 4.44 1.23
CA SER A 103 18.20 3.07 1.66
C SER A 103 16.77 2.97 2.22
N TYR A 104 16.01 2.01 1.72
CA TYR A 104 14.65 1.71 2.18
C TYR A 104 14.58 0.31 2.77
N PRO A 105 14.13 0.17 4.03
CA PRO A 105 13.83 -1.14 4.58
C PRO A 105 12.57 -1.70 3.92
N TRP A 106 12.56 -3.01 3.67
CA TRP A 106 11.38 -3.72 3.20
C TRP A 106 11.13 -4.97 4.05
N TYR A 107 9.88 -5.40 4.05
CA TYR A 107 9.41 -6.53 4.84
C TYR A 107 8.28 -7.24 4.10
N GLN A 108 8.36 -8.56 4.02
CA GLN A 108 7.35 -9.42 3.40
C GLN A 108 6.98 -10.56 4.37
N SER A 109 5.69 -10.69 4.65
CA SER A 109 5.15 -11.80 5.45
C SER A 109 4.38 -12.75 4.55
N PHE A 110 4.68 -14.05 4.64
CA PHE A 110 4.00 -15.11 3.89
C PHE A 110 2.94 -15.78 4.74
N LEU A 111 3.28 -16.04 6.00
CA LEU A 111 2.35 -16.45 7.06
C LEU A 111 1.97 -15.24 7.93
N GLY A 112 1.00 -15.37 8.84
CA GLY A 112 0.66 -14.33 9.83
C GLY A 112 0.00 -13.05 9.28
N SER A 113 -0.03 -12.88 7.95
CA SER A 113 -0.83 -11.85 7.31
C SER A 113 -2.22 -12.39 6.98
N ILE A 114 -3.22 -11.54 7.17
CA ILE A 114 -4.60 -11.82 6.78
C ILE A 114 -4.66 -12.12 5.27
N ALA A 115 -3.79 -11.49 4.47
CA ALA A 115 -3.64 -11.74 3.04
C ALA A 115 -3.19 -13.17 2.71
N GLY A 116 -2.21 -13.69 3.46
CA GLY A 116 -1.76 -15.08 3.33
C GLY A 116 -2.84 -16.08 3.74
N SER A 117 -3.62 -15.75 4.77
CA SER A 117 -4.72 -16.59 5.26
C SER A 117 -5.93 -16.65 4.31
N LEU A 118 -6.15 -15.60 3.50
CA LEU A 118 -7.24 -15.54 2.51
C LEU A 118 -6.92 -16.28 1.20
N ARG A 119 -5.63 -16.47 0.88
CA ARG A 119 -5.17 -17.11 -0.38
C ARG A 119 -5.15 -18.65 -0.33
N GLY A 120 -5.68 -19.27 0.72
CA GLY A 120 -5.74 -20.73 0.88
C GLY A 120 -4.96 -21.23 2.12
N PRO A 121 -4.76 -22.54 2.26
CA PRO A 121 -4.05 -23.11 3.42
C PRO A 121 -2.62 -22.56 3.49
N ARG A 122 -2.19 -22.18 4.70
CA ARG A 122 -0.85 -21.73 5.13
C ARG A 122 0.20 -21.69 4.01
N ARG A 123 0.28 -20.59 3.26
CA ARG A 123 1.36 -20.43 2.28
C ARG A 123 2.58 -19.86 2.97
N TYR A 124 3.41 -20.74 3.53
CA TYR A 124 4.83 -20.45 3.68
C TYR A 124 5.44 -20.21 2.30
N PHE A 125 6.50 -19.43 2.25
CA PHE A 125 7.33 -19.38 1.05
C PHE A 125 8.17 -20.65 1.00
N THR A 126 7.80 -21.58 0.13
CA THR A 126 8.32 -22.95 0.13
C THR A 126 9.65 -23.05 -0.61
N PRO A 127 10.51 -24.05 -0.30
CA PRO A 127 11.77 -24.24 -1.02
C PRO A 127 11.55 -24.38 -2.53
N GLY A 128 12.35 -23.68 -3.33
CA GLY A 128 12.25 -23.66 -4.79
C GLY A 128 11.15 -22.73 -5.33
N GLU A 129 10.26 -22.21 -4.48
CA GLU A 129 9.25 -21.23 -4.90
C GLU A 129 9.91 -19.89 -5.25
N GLU A 130 9.31 -19.22 -6.23
CA GLU A 130 9.63 -17.86 -6.62
C GLU A 130 8.42 -16.96 -6.38
N THR A 131 8.65 -15.79 -5.82
CA THR A 131 7.58 -14.81 -5.58
C THR A 131 8.02 -13.42 -5.99
N SER A 132 7.07 -12.63 -6.47
CA SER A 132 7.33 -11.26 -6.88
C SER A 132 6.71 -10.29 -5.88
N VAL A 133 7.56 -9.45 -5.30
CA VAL A 133 7.21 -8.41 -4.34
C VAL A 133 7.32 -7.05 -5.04
N PRO A 134 6.28 -6.21 -5.01
CA PRO A 134 6.38 -4.86 -5.56
C PRO A 134 7.45 -4.08 -4.79
N MET A 135 8.34 -3.42 -5.52
CA MET A 135 9.32 -2.53 -4.89
C MET A 135 8.63 -1.29 -4.35
N ILE A 136 9.14 -0.78 -3.23
CA ILE A 136 8.71 0.50 -2.69
C ILE A 136 9.14 1.57 -3.70
N PRO A 137 8.21 2.35 -4.28
CA PRO A 137 8.57 3.43 -5.19
C PRO A 137 9.39 4.47 -4.41
N LEU A 138 10.55 4.85 -4.96
CA LEU A 138 11.27 6.04 -4.53
C LEU A 138 10.36 7.23 -4.83
N ASN A 139 10.00 8.00 -3.80
CA ASN A 139 9.32 9.27 -4.01
C ASN A 139 10.40 10.28 -4.46
N VAL A 140 10.66 10.29 -5.77
CA VAL A 140 11.72 11.08 -6.44
C VAL A 140 11.38 12.58 -6.48
N THR A 141 10.23 13.01 -5.93
CA THR A 141 9.93 14.44 -5.76
C THR A 141 10.98 15.21 -4.94
N GLN A 142 11.94 14.52 -4.31
CA GLN A 142 13.03 15.12 -3.54
C GLN A 142 14.43 14.90 -4.12
N THR A 143 14.61 14.22 -5.26
CA THR A 143 15.94 13.91 -5.76
C THR A 143 16.07 14.27 -7.24
N THR A 144 16.80 15.34 -7.53
CA THR A 144 17.33 15.69 -8.87
C THR A 144 18.46 14.75 -9.32
N GLU A 145 18.73 13.71 -8.54
CA GLU A 145 19.89 12.85 -8.69
C GLU A 145 19.58 11.63 -9.56
N ASN A 146 20.46 11.38 -10.52
CA ASN A 146 20.36 10.18 -11.36
C ASN A 146 20.71 8.94 -10.52
N VAL A 147 19.77 8.00 -10.42
CA VAL A 147 20.02 6.66 -9.86
C VAL A 147 20.93 5.90 -10.83
N ARG A 148 22.09 5.46 -10.34
CA ARG A 148 23.10 4.72 -11.10
C ARG A 148 22.97 3.21 -10.94
N ASN A 149 22.61 2.77 -9.74
CA ASN A 149 22.54 1.36 -9.40
C ASN A 149 21.48 1.13 -8.31
N VAL A 150 20.90 -0.06 -8.30
CA VAL A 150 19.96 -0.50 -7.28
C VAL A 150 20.41 -1.84 -6.74
N THR A 151 20.74 -1.85 -5.45
CA THR A 151 21.17 -3.04 -4.73
C THR A 151 20.06 -3.50 -3.80
N VAL A 152 19.85 -4.82 -3.71
CA VAL A 152 18.98 -5.41 -2.70
C VAL A 152 19.76 -6.40 -1.85
N SER A 153 19.56 -6.31 -0.54
CA SER A 153 20.13 -7.24 0.43
C SER A 153 19.00 -7.80 1.31
N VAL A 154 18.95 -9.12 1.43
CA VAL A 154 18.15 -9.79 2.45
C VAL A 154 18.93 -9.74 3.75
N MET A 155 18.29 -9.28 4.83
CA MET A 155 18.95 -9.03 6.12
C MET A 155 18.36 -9.86 7.26
N GLY A 156 17.15 -10.41 7.08
CA GLY A 156 16.48 -11.20 8.10
C GLY A 156 15.49 -12.17 7.48
N VAL A 157 15.48 -13.40 7.95
CA VAL A 157 14.52 -14.45 7.56
C VAL A 157 14.01 -15.14 8.82
N LEU A 158 12.70 -15.35 8.87
CA LEU A 158 12.02 -16.19 9.85
C LEU A 158 11.52 -17.44 9.16
N PHE A 159 11.97 -18.61 9.61
CA PHE A 159 11.51 -19.90 9.11
C PHE A 159 10.24 -20.35 9.79
N ALA A 160 9.53 -21.28 9.15
CA ALA A 160 8.32 -21.90 9.67
C ALA A 160 8.52 -22.65 11.01
N ASP A 161 9.74 -23.18 11.22
CA ASP A 161 10.12 -23.89 12.44
C ASP A 161 10.45 -22.94 13.62
N GLY A 162 10.55 -21.63 13.36
CA GLY A 162 10.84 -20.58 14.34
C GLY A 162 12.28 -20.14 14.37
N THR A 163 13.15 -20.84 13.64
CA THR A 163 14.54 -20.42 13.50
C THR A 163 14.62 -19.14 12.69
N VAL A 164 15.66 -18.35 12.96
CA VAL A 164 15.91 -17.09 12.28
C VAL A 164 17.28 -17.11 11.60
N TRP A 165 17.41 -16.34 10.54
CA TRP A 165 18.68 -16.09 9.87
C TRP A 165 18.89 -14.59 9.66
N GLY A 166 20.16 -14.17 9.65
CA GLY A 166 20.59 -12.81 9.33
C GLY A 166 20.55 -11.84 10.52
N THR A 167 21.22 -10.70 10.36
CA THR A 167 21.38 -9.67 11.42
C THR A 167 20.07 -9.05 11.87
N ARG A 168 19.00 -9.16 11.08
CA ARG A 168 17.64 -8.72 11.43
C ARG A 168 16.67 -9.87 11.69
N GLY A 169 17.14 -11.12 11.77
CA GLY A 169 16.28 -12.30 11.99
C GLY A 169 15.34 -12.16 13.19
N GLU A 170 15.87 -11.80 14.36
CA GLU A 170 15.05 -11.60 15.57
C GLU A 170 14.09 -10.41 15.46
N THR A 171 14.51 -9.33 14.79
CA THR A 171 13.61 -8.19 14.53
C THR A 171 12.46 -8.60 13.62
N VAL A 172 12.72 -9.44 12.61
CA VAL A 172 11.70 -10.02 11.73
C VAL A 172 10.74 -10.89 12.53
N ARG A 173 11.26 -11.75 13.42
CA ARG A 173 10.44 -12.58 14.32
C ARG A 173 9.51 -11.73 15.18
N LYS A 174 10.05 -10.74 15.89
CA LYS A 174 9.24 -9.86 16.73
C LYS A 174 8.14 -9.15 15.93
N ARG A 175 8.51 -8.51 14.82
CA ARG A 175 7.55 -7.79 13.96
C ARG A 175 6.47 -8.71 13.41
N PHE A 176 6.83 -9.93 13.04
CA PHE A 176 5.89 -10.94 12.57
C PHE A 176 4.88 -11.32 13.65
N LEU A 177 5.36 -11.62 14.87
CA LEU A 177 4.50 -12.00 15.99
C LEU A 177 3.59 -10.85 16.43
N ASP A 178 4.10 -9.62 16.49
CA ASP A 178 3.31 -8.43 16.79
C ASP A 178 2.18 -8.24 15.75
N GLN A 179 2.50 -8.41 14.46
CA GLN A 179 1.53 -8.29 13.38
C GLN A 179 0.48 -9.43 13.41
N ALA A 180 0.90 -10.67 13.67
CA ALA A 180 0.00 -11.81 13.78
C ALA A 180 -0.95 -11.66 14.98
N THR A 181 -0.42 -11.25 16.13
CA THR A 181 -1.19 -11.00 17.36
C THR A 181 -2.22 -9.89 17.14
N ALA A 182 -1.81 -8.75 16.57
CA ALA A 182 -2.71 -7.63 16.28
C ALA A 182 -3.79 -8.03 15.27
N SER A 183 -3.42 -8.76 14.21
CA SER A 183 -4.35 -9.27 13.21
C SER A 183 -5.37 -10.24 13.82
N ARG A 184 -4.92 -11.15 14.69
CA ARG A 184 -5.78 -12.07 15.42
C ARG A 184 -6.78 -11.30 16.29
N TYR A 185 -6.29 -10.32 17.06
CA TYR A 185 -7.12 -9.49 17.91
C TYR A 185 -8.22 -8.79 17.11
N ASP A 186 -7.86 -8.16 15.99
CA ASP A 186 -8.82 -7.47 15.13
C ASP A 186 -9.85 -8.46 14.52
N LEU A 187 -9.42 -9.61 14.01
CA LEU A 187 -10.35 -10.60 13.46
C LEU A 187 -11.27 -11.19 14.53
N GLN A 188 -10.74 -11.56 15.68
CA GLN A 188 -11.46 -12.29 16.73
C GLN A 188 -12.42 -11.39 17.52
N TYR A 189 -12.00 -10.18 17.86
CA TYR A 189 -12.75 -9.31 18.76
C TYR A 189 -13.48 -8.17 18.04
N LYS A 190 -13.09 -7.83 16.81
CA LYS A 190 -13.77 -6.77 16.03
C LYS A 190 -14.56 -7.31 14.85
N VAL A 191 -13.98 -8.18 14.02
CA VAL A 191 -14.65 -8.69 12.80
C VAL A 191 -15.67 -9.79 13.12
N LEU A 192 -15.24 -10.85 13.82
CA LEU A 192 -16.06 -12.04 14.03
C LEU A 192 -17.40 -11.75 14.74
N PRO A 193 -17.48 -10.89 15.77
CA PRO A 193 -18.76 -10.54 16.39
C PRO A 193 -19.71 -9.84 15.43
N VAL A 194 -19.20 -8.96 14.56
CA VAL A 194 -20.01 -8.27 13.54
C VAL A 194 -20.54 -9.27 12.53
N CYS A 195 -19.68 -10.18 12.04
CA CYS A 195 -20.09 -11.23 11.10
C CYS A 195 -21.14 -12.19 11.66
N LYS A 196 -21.13 -12.47 12.98
CA LYS A 196 -22.12 -13.33 13.63
C LYS A 196 -23.48 -12.64 13.83
N ARG A 197 -23.49 -11.32 13.99
CA ARG A 197 -24.71 -10.55 14.30
C ARG A 197 -25.49 -10.14 13.05
N LEU A 198 -24.78 -9.85 11.95
CA LEU A 198 -25.41 -9.33 10.75
C LEU A 198 -25.98 -10.44 9.88
N ALA A 199 -27.15 -10.19 9.27
CA ALA A 199 -27.67 -11.03 8.20
C ALA A 199 -26.72 -11.01 6.99
N PRO A 200 -26.66 -12.07 6.17
CA PRO A 200 -25.70 -12.17 5.06
C PRO A 200 -25.67 -10.96 4.11
N ARG A 201 -26.84 -10.42 3.75
CA ARG A 201 -26.94 -9.23 2.89
C ARG A 201 -26.39 -7.96 3.54
N ALA A 202 -26.65 -7.77 4.84
CA ALA A 202 -26.14 -6.62 5.59
C ALA A 202 -24.62 -6.73 5.79
N LEU A 203 -24.11 -7.94 6.04
CA LEU A 203 -22.67 -8.18 6.12
C LEU A 203 -21.96 -7.94 4.79
N GLU A 204 -22.55 -8.38 3.68
CA GLU A 204 -22.03 -8.12 2.33
C GLU A 204 -21.90 -6.62 2.08
N GLN A 205 -22.93 -5.85 2.41
CA GLN A 205 -22.96 -4.41 2.24
C GLN A 205 -21.90 -3.71 3.10
N GLU A 206 -21.76 -4.10 4.38
CA GLU A 206 -20.71 -3.59 5.27
C GLU A 206 -19.29 -3.88 4.78
N ILE A 207 -19.05 -5.06 4.21
CA ILE A 207 -17.75 -5.42 3.62
C ILE A 207 -17.49 -4.59 2.36
N LYS A 208 -18.51 -4.38 1.49
CA LYS A 208 -18.41 -3.61 0.25
C LYS A 208 -18.15 -2.13 0.48
N GLU A 209 -18.97 -1.51 1.33
CA GLU A 209 -18.95 -0.07 1.59
C GLU A 209 -17.71 0.34 2.39
N GLY A 210 -17.05 -0.63 3.03
CA GLY A 210 -15.77 -0.42 3.70
C GLY A 210 -15.81 0.12 5.13
N PRO A 211 -16.92 0.15 5.90
CA PRO A 211 -16.85 0.48 7.30
C PRO A 211 -17.28 -0.68 8.19
N ILE A 212 -16.68 -1.87 8.05
CA ILE A 212 -16.40 -2.55 9.32
C ILE A 212 -15.46 -1.57 10.05
N LYS A 213 -15.99 -0.86 11.05
CA LYS A 213 -15.34 0.23 11.81
C LYS A 213 -14.19 -0.32 12.67
N ILE A 214 -13.26 -0.98 12.01
CA ILE A 214 -12.16 -1.75 12.59
C ILE A 214 -10.85 -0.96 12.44
N GLY A 215 -10.90 0.24 11.89
CA GLY A 215 -9.82 1.24 11.94
C GLY A 215 -8.73 1.05 10.89
N GLN A 216 -8.68 -0.09 10.18
CA GLN A 216 -7.59 -0.38 9.25
C GLN A 216 -8.09 -0.60 7.81
N ARG A 217 -7.84 0.37 6.92
CA ARG A 217 -8.25 0.31 5.49
C ARG A 217 -7.74 -0.94 4.77
N TRP A 218 -6.54 -1.42 5.12
CA TRP A 218 -5.96 -2.61 4.50
C TRP A 218 -6.69 -3.90 4.89
N LEU A 219 -7.22 -3.98 6.12
CA LEU A 219 -8.01 -5.11 6.59
C LEU A 219 -9.31 -5.25 5.79
N ASN A 220 -10.03 -4.15 5.54
CA ASN A 220 -11.27 -4.18 4.77
C ASN A 220 -11.03 -4.66 3.32
N ARG A 221 -9.94 -4.24 2.67
CA ARG A 221 -9.57 -4.76 1.33
C ARG A 221 -9.29 -6.26 1.35
N LEU A 222 -8.75 -6.78 2.44
CA LEU A 222 -8.46 -8.20 2.59
C LEU A 222 -9.75 -8.98 2.86
N LEU A 223 -10.60 -8.51 3.76
CA LEU A 223 -11.91 -9.12 4.00
C LEU A 223 -12.76 -9.14 2.71
N GLN A 224 -12.76 -8.06 1.92
CA GLN A 224 -13.37 -8.05 0.59
C GLN A 224 -12.84 -9.18 -0.28
N LYS A 225 -11.52 -9.35 -0.38
CA LYS A 225 -10.90 -10.34 -1.25
C LYS A 225 -11.18 -11.80 -0.89
N GLY A 226 -11.39 -12.14 0.37
CA GLY A 226 -11.62 -13.56 0.74
C GLY A 226 -12.92 -13.88 1.44
N LEU A 227 -13.75 -12.90 1.79
CA LEU A 227 -15.14 -13.12 2.18
C LEU A 227 -16.11 -12.88 1.02
N LEU A 228 -15.76 -12.08 0.02
CA LEU A 228 -16.56 -11.90 -1.19
C LEU A 228 -16.05 -12.77 -2.35
N ASN A 229 -16.95 -13.18 -3.24
CA ASN A 229 -16.61 -13.82 -4.52
C ASN A 229 -16.21 -12.76 -5.58
N GLN A 230 -15.98 -13.19 -6.83
CA GLN A 230 -15.54 -12.29 -7.90
C GLN A 230 -16.65 -11.30 -8.31
N GLU A 231 -17.90 -11.70 -8.09
CA GLU A 231 -19.11 -10.92 -8.30
C GLU A 231 -19.40 -9.95 -7.14
N GLY A 232 -18.54 -9.95 -6.11
CA GLY A 232 -18.67 -9.13 -4.92
C GLY A 232 -19.73 -9.63 -3.93
N GLN A 233 -20.38 -10.76 -4.16
CA GLN A 233 -21.33 -11.35 -3.22
C GLN A 233 -20.64 -12.07 -2.07
N LEU A 234 -21.27 -12.11 -0.91
CA LEU A 234 -20.73 -12.85 0.23
C LEU A 234 -20.65 -14.34 -0.10
N ARG A 235 -19.49 -14.95 0.15
CA ARG A 235 -19.30 -16.40 -0.04
C ARG A 235 -20.17 -17.18 0.96
N PRO A 236 -20.75 -18.33 0.54
CA PRO A 236 -21.55 -19.15 1.43
C PRO A 236 -20.74 -19.73 2.61
N ASP A 237 -19.42 -19.89 2.43
CA ASP A 237 -18.49 -20.38 3.45
C ASP A 237 -17.73 -19.25 4.18
N ALA A 238 -18.16 -17.99 4.06
CA ALA A 238 -17.43 -16.82 4.58
C ALA A 238 -17.15 -16.90 6.10
N LEU A 239 -18.12 -17.33 6.90
CA LEU A 239 -17.93 -17.43 8.36
C LEU A 239 -16.93 -18.53 8.73
N GLU A 240 -16.97 -19.66 8.04
CA GLU A 240 -16.02 -20.76 8.24
C GLU A 240 -14.61 -20.37 7.77
N ARG A 241 -14.50 -19.62 6.67
CA ARG A 241 -13.22 -19.03 6.25
C ARG A 241 -12.67 -18.08 7.30
N LEU A 242 -13.49 -17.20 7.87
CA LEU A 242 -13.06 -16.27 8.90
C LEU A 242 -12.56 -17.00 10.16
N LYS A 243 -13.27 -18.03 10.62
CA LYS A 243 -12.81 -18.88 11.74
C LYS A 243 -11.49 -19.57 11.42
N LYS A 244 -11.36 -20.15 10.21
CA LYS A 244 -10.10 -20.76 9.74
C LYS A 244 -8.96 -19.75 9.66
N MET A 245 -9.23 -18.51 9.28
CA MET A 245 -8.22 -17.44 9.27
C MET A 245 -7.73 -17.12 10.68
N ILE A 246 -8.64 -16.99 11.65
CA ILE A 246 -8.29 -16.76 13.05
C ILE A 246 -7.43 -17.93 13.57
N ALA A 247 -7.86 -19.17 13.34
CA ALA A 247 -7.10 -20.36 13.71
C ALA A 247 -5.73 -20.46 13.00
N ASN A 248 -5.62 -19.95 11.77
CA ASN A 248 -4.35 -19.90 11.05
C ASN A 248 -3.39 -18.83 11.61
N LEU A 249 -3.91 -17.80 12.27
CA LEU A 249 -3.12 -16.80 12.99
C LEU A 249 -2.73 -17.26 14.40
N GLU A 250 -3.33 -18.32 14.93
CA GLU A 250 -2.80 -19.03 16.11
C GLU A 250 -1.48 -19.70 15.69
N HIS A 251 -0.39 -18.96 15.87
CA HIS A 251 0.89 -19.31 15.29
C HIS A 251 1.63 -20.29 16.21
N PRO A 252 2.16 -21.42 15.70
CA PRO A 252 3.03 -22.34 16.47
C PRO A 252 4.31 -21.67 17.03
N LEU A 253 4.61 -20.45 16.57
CA LEU A 253 5.78 -19.68 16.99
C LEU A 253 5.50 -18.76 18.18
N GLU A 254 4.24 -18.66 18.62
CA GLU A 254 3.93 -18.04 19.92
C GLU A 254 4.23 -19.01 21.08
N GLN A 255 4.34 -20.32 20.80
CA GLN A 255 4.55 -21.38 21.81
C GLN A 255 6.02 -21.82 21.97
N ARG A 256 6.93 -21.22 21.19
CA ARG A 256 8.37 -21.53 21.12
C ARG A 256 9.16 -20.23 21.10
#